data_AF-A0A814EKJ5-F1
#
_entry.id   AF-A0A814EKJ5-F1
#
_cell.length_a   1.000
_cell.length_b   1.000
_cell.length_c   1.000
_cell.angle_alpha   90.00
_cell.angle_beta   90.00
_cell.angle_gamma   90.00
#
_symmetry.space_group_name_H-M   'P 1'
#
loop_
_entity.id
_entity.type
_entity.pdbx_description
1 polymer ?
#
loop_
_entity_poly.entity_id
_entity_poly.type
_entity_poly.pdbx_seq_one_letter_code
_entity_poly.pdbx_strand_id
1 'polypeptide(L)'
;MFNDASHVGTVGLTYPIRIVVKANFYIPCTIQFFYKSSSGGIIQGPEHGRVYDNCKAHTFELESQDRITGVEVRTHLFKERYWVIHYIKFTTNTGKEMSYGLRVNTNDSRVKLYTERYKGFHLSYISGFKRDELLTGIQFHWITSDVQYVSTQIKYQLDHAIASAGLQPQSIIRHDVTNCADVQQEVSAELETKAFTSKSWEINVGLTVGTEIKFSAGIPVIATNQVTVRAETSFSYKYGQTETKEETVKRTLKTNVAPKSYQTATMVVIAGTIEVPYTTHLKVVYADGTIVEQSGVGGVYKGVNVIDSKVTYSPTCPLDWAFGHHPERPQQYAQVGFDSGDGKRFYVLPKSYTSQISSIINDSNVNVPGQFIFDTAGQIANADCNTKEGLLTTPFRGSIFDGYDVRVHGVGFTETTYKVMIEEQTIDFCEVASVYITCIMPMLLNAGKNTVKAFDSNSKLSGTTEFISLKPEEYLELILVNSAELDKPIDR
;
A
#
# COMPACT_ATOMS: atom_id res chain seq x y z
N MET A 1 32.19 17.09 45.81
CA MET A 1 33.08 16.54 44.78
C MET A 1 32.41 15.31 44.21
N PHE A 2 31.90 15.42 42.99
CA PHE A 2 31.24 14.33 42.27
C PHE A 2 32.32 13.51 41.57
N ASN A 3 32.86 12.52 42.25
CA ASN A 3 33.73 11.51 41.64
C ASN A 3 33.14 10.15 41.98
N ASP A 4 32.20 9.72 41.17
CA ASP A 4 32.07 8.31 40.80
C ASP A 4 31.41 8.24 39.42
N ALA A 5 32.15 8.76 38.45
CA ALA A 5 31.89 8.55 37.03
C ALA A 5 32.30 7.12 36.66
N SER A 6 31.56 6.13 37.16
CA SER A 6 31.53 4.81 36.53
C SER A 6 30.62 4.92 35.31
N HIS A 7 31.23 5.41 34.23
CA HIS A 7 30.78 5.40 32.84
C HIS A 7 29.52 4.55 32.58
N VAL A 8 28.36 5.21 32.45
CA VAL A 8 27.47 4.79 31.37
C VAL A 8 28.17 5.25 30.11
N GLY A 9 28.87 4.32 29.49
CA GLY A 9 29.68 4.57 28.31
C GLY A 9 28.90 5.29 27.23
N THR A 10 29.52 6.36 26.73
CA THR A 10 29.55 6.74 25.32
C THR A 10 28.22 7.16 24.65
N VAL A 11 28.10 8.49 24.51
CA VAL A 11 27.61 9.23 23.33
C VAL A 11 26.11 9.10 22.91
N GLY A 12 25.29 9.96 23.51
CA GLY A 12 24.47 10.96 22.81
C GLY A 12 23.25 10.59 21.94
N LEU A 13 22.74 9.36 21.92
CA LEU A 13 21.60 9.05 21.02
C LEU A 13 20.49 8.20 21.60
N THR A 14 20.58 7.85 22.88
CA THR A 14 19.65 6.91 23.51
C THR A 14 18.71 7.65 24.45
N TYR A 15 17.42 7.63 24.09
CA TYR A 15 16.32 8.00 24.98
C TYR A 15 15.79 6.71 25.64
N PRO A 16 15.28 6.79 26.87
CA PRO A 16 14.69 5.63 27.51
C PRO A 16 13.49 5.15 26.69
N ILE A 17 13.44 3.85 26.42
CA ILE A 17 12.28 3.17 25.83
C ILE A 17 11.42 2.52 26.90
N ARG A 18 11.98 2.33 28.10
CA ARG A 18 11.31 1.73 29.24
C ARG A 18 11.92 2.23 30.54
N ILE A 19 11.05 2.46 31.52
CA ILE A 19 11.43 2.81 32.90
C ILE A 19 10.87 1.74 33.81
N VAL A 20 11.72 1.18 34.68
CA VAL A 20 11.29 0.27 35.74
C VAL A 20 11.52 0.95 37.07
N VAL A 21 10.46 1.10 37.85
CA VAL A 21 10.51 1.55 39.24
C VAL A 21 10.16 0.35 40.11
N LYS A 22 11.11 -0.15 40.92
CA LYS A 22 10.78 -1.16 41.94
C LYS A 22 10.46 -0.46 43.24
N ALA A 23 9.46 -0.94 43.96
CA ALA A 23 8.99 -0.26 45.16
C ALA A 23 8.35 -1.18 46.19
N ASN A 24 8.40 -0.75 47.45
CA ASN A 24 7.81 -1.43 48.59
C ASN A 24 6.91 -0.46 49.35
N PHE A 25 5.66 -0.84 49.63
CA PHE A 25 4.64 0.03 50.24
C PHE A 25 4.60 1.45 49.63
N TYR A 26 4.65 1.55 48.29
CA TYR A 26 4.64 2.80 47.52
C TYR A 26 5.91 3.67 47.62
N ILE A 27 6.95 3.22 48.32
CA ILE A 27 8.26 3.88 48.35
C ILE A 27 9.15 3.27 47.26
N PRO A 28 9.59 4.06 46.27
CA PRO A 28 10.61 3.64 45.30
C PRO A 28 11.88 3.10 45.99
N CYS A 29 12.15 1.81 45.77
CA CYS A 29 13.37 1.14 46.16
C CYS A 29 14.49 1.36 45.13
N THR A 30 14.14 1.19 43.85
CA THR A 30 15.05 1.38 42.72
C THR A 30 14.36 2.01 41.54
N ILE A 31 15.18 2.60 40.67
CA ILE A 31 14.79 3.03 39.34
C ILE A 31 15.84 2.61 38.32
N GLN A 32 15.39 2.15 37.16
CA GLN A 32 16.26 1.74 36.07
C GLN A 32 15.66 2.17 34.73
N PHE A 33 16.49 2.73 33.86
CA PHE A 33 16.12 3.06 32.48
C PHE A 33 16.66 2.00 31.54
N PHE A 34 15.90 1.71 30.48
CA PHE A 34 16.28 0.80 29.43
C PHE A 34 16.28 1.54 28.10
N TYR A 35 17.22 1.21 27.24
CA TYR A 35 17.50 1.90 25.99
C TYR A 35 17.50 0.92 24.82
N LYS A 36 17.35 1.43 23.60
CA LYS A 36 17.59 0.64 22.40
C LYS A 36 19.08 0.75 22.01
N SER A 37 19.76 -0.37 21.80
CA SER A 37 21.14 -0.40 21.29
C SER A 37 21.16 -0.03 19.81
N SER A 38 22.31 0.40 19.31
CA SER A 38 22.60 0.56 17.88
C SER A 38 22.42 -0.73 17.07
N SER A 39 22.44 -1.90 17.71
CA SER A 39 22.17 -3.20 17.12
C SER A 39 20.69 -3.63 17.19
N GLY A 40 19.82 -2.82 17.79
CA GLY A 40 18.37 -3.06 17.90
C GLY A 40 17.94 -3.81 19.18
N GLY A 41 18.90 -4.29 19.97
CA GLY A 41 18.64 -4.93 21.27
C GLY A 41 18.26 -3.93 22.36
N ILE A 42 17.83 -4.45 23.52
CA ILE A 42 17.56 -3.62 24.69
C ILE A 42 18.81 -3.58 25.58
N ILE A 43 19.31 -2.39 25.86
CA ILE A 43 20.38 -2.14 26.83
C ILE A 43 19.75 -1.76 28.16
N GLN A 44 20.17 -2.44 29.22
CA GLN A 44 19.80 -2.09 30.58
C GLN A 44 20.74 -0.99 31.09
N GLY A 45 20.19 0.15 31.49
CA GLY A 45 20.94 1.16 32.22
C GLY A 45 21.26 0.70 33.64
N PRO A 46 22.12 1.42 34.38
CA PRO A 46 22.38 1.13 35.78
C PRO A 46 21.09 1.22 36.60
N GLU A 47 20.87 0.22 37.46
CA GLU A 47 19.80 0.28 38.44
C GLU A 47 20.25 1.12 39.64
N HIS A 48 19.51 2.18 39.95
CA HIS A 48 19.83 3.09 41.04
C HIS A 48 18.94 2.81 42.24
N GLY A 49 19.54 2.48 43.39
CA GLY A 49 18.86 2.16 44.65
C GLY A 49 19.34 0.83 45.24
N ARG A 50 18.49 0.16 46.04
CA ARG A 50 18.69 -1.23 46.47
C ARG A 50 17.42 -2.04 46.22
N VAL A 51 17.58 -3.24 45.65
CA VAL A 51 16.49 -4.21 45.51
C VAL A 51 16.31 -4.92 46.85
N TYR A 52 15.10 -4.86 47.41
CA TYR A 52 14.68 -5.72 48.52
C TYR A 52 13.76 -6.81 47.99
N ASP A 53 13.71 -7.96 48.67
CA ASP A 53 12.89 -9.11 48.27
C ASP A 53 11.39 -8.78 48.16
N ASN A 54 10.94 -7.73 48.85
CA ASN A 54 9.55 -7.27 48.83
C ASN A 54 9.29 -6.10 47.86
N CYS A 55 10.29 -5.62 47.11
CA CYS A 55 10.08 -4.57 46.12
C CYS A 55 9.46 -5.15 44.84
N LYS A 56 8.27 -4.67 44.48
CA LYS A 56 7.60 -5.06 43.24
C LYS A 56 7.96 -4.10 42.11
N ALA A 57 8.24 -4.63 40.93
CA ALA A 57 8.54 -3.84 39.75
C ALA A 57 7.26 -3.24 39.16
N HIS A 58 7.34 -1.95 38.80
CA HIS A 58 6.35 -1.26 38.02
C HIS A 58 7.02 -0.71 36.76
N THR A 59 6.50 -1.12 35.60
CA THR A 59 7.13 -0.86 34.30
C THR A 59 6.32 0.14 33.51
N PHE A 60 7.02 1.14 32.98
CA PHE A 60 6.48 2.12 32.06
C PHE A 60 7.15 1.96 30.70
N GLU A 61 6.39 1.60 29.68
CA GLU A 61 6.86 1.58 28.28
C GLU A 61 6.65 2.95 27.64
N LEU A 62 7.66 3.41 26.89
CA LEU A 62 7.61 4.63 26.09
C LEU A 62 7.47 4.24 24.62
N GLU A 63 6.51 4.87 23.93
CA GLU A 63 6.37 4.66 22.49
C GLU A 63 7.51 5.36 21.73
N SER A 64 7.72 5.00 20.46
CA SER A 64 8.85 5.49 19.66
C SER A 64 8.94 7.03 19.60
N GLN A 65 7.79 7.70 19.63
CA GLN A 65 7.65 9.15 19.61
C GLN A 65 7.70 9.83 20.98
N ASP A 66 7.55 9.08 22.08
CA ASP A 66 7.49 9.63 23.44
C ASP A 66 8.87 10.09 23.90
N ARG A 67 8.97 11.34 24.34
CA ARG A 67 10.16 11.91 24.96
C ARG A 67 9.78 12.52 26.29
N ILE A 68 10.46 12.12 27.35
CA ILE A 68 10.26 12.70 28.68
C ILE A 68 10.73 14.16 28.63
N THR A 69 9.78 15.08 28.83
CA THR A 69 10.01 16.53 28.80
C THR A 69 9.88 17.16 30.19
N GLY A 70 9.33 16.43 31.15
CA GLY A 70 9.19 16.90 32.52
C GLY A 70 9.32 15.77 33.52
N VAL A 71 9.89 16.09 34.68
CA VAL A 71 9.92 15.21 35.84
C VAL A 71 9.41 15.95 37.07
N GLU A 72 8.60 15.29 37.87
CA GLU A 72 8.21 15.72 39.21
C GLU A 72 8.65 14.65 40.22
N VAL A 73 9.43 15.04 41.22
CA VAL A 73 9.88 14.18 42.33
C VAL A 73 9.39 14.77 43.64
N ARG A 74 8.80 13.93 44.49
CA ARG A 74 8.54 14.30 45.88
C ARG A 74 9.37 13.46 46.81
N THR A 75 10.01 14.14 47.75
CA THR A 75 10.80 13.51 48.80
C THR A 75 10.14 13.71 50.15
N HIS A 76 10.25 12.73 51.03
CA HIS A 76 9.80 12.81 52.42
C HIS A 76 10.99 12.67 53.38
N LEU A 77 10.99 13.43 54.48
CA LEU A 77 12.03 13.34 55.51
C LEU A 77 11.84 12.05 56.33
N PHE A 78 12.66 11.03 56.07
CA PHE A 78 12.58 9.73 56.74
C PHE A 78 13.30 9.76 58.08
N LYS A 79 12.58 9.40 59.15
CA LYS A 79 13.08 9.34 60.54
C LYS A 79 13.87 10.58 60.98
N GLU A 80 13.53 11.76 60.45
CA GLU A 80 14.21 13.04 60.73
C GLU A 80 15.71 13.08 60.37
N ARG A 81 16.21 12.14 59.55
CA ARG A 81 17.65 12.01 59.24
C ARG A 81 18.03 12.34 57.80
N TYR A 82 17.22 11.93 56.83
CA TYR A 82 17.51 12.18 55.40
C TYR A 82 16.24 12.10 54.55
N TRP A 83 16.31 12.68 53.35
CA TRP A 83 15.22 12.73 52.40
C TRP A 83 15.20 11.47 51.55
N VAL A 84 14.02 10.87 51.39
CA VAL A 84 13.81 9.68 50.57
C VAL A 84 12.78 10.01 49.50
N ILE A 85 12.99 9.54 48.27
CA ILE A 85 12.03 9.72 47.19
C ILE A 85 10.81 8.84 47.47
N HIS A 86 9.62 9.44 47.46
CA HIS A 86 8.36 8.74 47.75
C HIS A 86 7.33 8.87 46.63
N TYR A 87 7.56 9.76 45.68
CA TYR A 87 6.77 9.90 44.46
C TYR A 87 7.66 10.35 43.32
N ILE A 88 7.45 9.77 42.14
CA ILE A 88 8.06 10.22 40.90
C ILE A 88 7.01 10.23 39.79
N LYS A 89 7.04 11.26 38.96
CA LYS A 89 6.19 11.41 37.78
C LYS A 89 7.03 11.89 36.61
N PHE A 90 6.80 11.28 35.46
CA PHE A 90 7.36 11.65 34.17
C PHE A 90 6.24 12.16 33.27
N THR A 91 6.48 13.25 32.57
CA THR A 91 5.58 13.80 31.54
C THR A 91 6.31 13.79 30.20
N THR A 92 5.62 13.38 29.15
CA THR A 92 6.18 13.27 27.80
C THR A 92 5.75 14.42 26.89
N ASN A 93 6.43 14.60 25.75
CA ASN A 93 6.06 15.51 24.66
C ASN A 93 4.67 15.21 24.05
N THR A 94 4.20 13.97 24.10
CA THR A 94 2.87 13.55 23.62
C THR A 94 1.76 13.78 24.65
N GLY A 95 2.11 14.29 25.85
CA GLY A 95 1.17 14.53 26.94
C GLY A 95 0.94 13.32 27.84
N LYS A 96 1.54 12.16 27.56
CA LYS A 96 1.50 10.98 28.44
C LYS A 96 2.15 11.30 29.79
N GLU A 97 1.46 10.95 30.87
CA GLU A 97 1.94 11.06 32.25
C GLU A 97 2.10 9.67 32.86
N MET A 98 3.24 9.42 33.49
CA MET A 98 3.58 8.15 34.11
C MET A 98 4.08 8.43 35.51
N SER A 99 3.44 7.89 36.53
CA SER A 99 3.84 8.19 37.92
C SER A 99 3.77 6.98 38.81
N TYR A 100 4.66 6.93 39.79
CA TYR A 100 4.67 5.92 40.82
C TYR A 100 4.90 6.56 42.19
N GLY A 101 4.19 6.05 43.21
CA GLY A 101 4.36 6.42 44.62
C GLY A 101 3.17 7.16 45.21
N LEU A 102 3.27 7.51 46.50
CA LEU A 102 2.19 8.20 47.21
C LEU A 102 2.28 9.72 47.04
N ARG A 103 1.20 10.32 46.56
CA ARG A 103 1.08 11.78 46.45
C ARG A 103 0.78 12.37 47.83
N VAL A 104 1.83 12.59 48.63
CA VAL A 104 1.72 13.24 49.95
C VAL A 104 1.42 14.73 49.78
N ASN A 105 0.66 15.30 50.71
CA ASN A 105 0.32 16.73 50.75
C ASN A 105 1.60 17.58 50.84
N THR A 106 1.76 18.54 49.93
CA THR A 106 2.91 19.44 49.86
C THR A 106 2.94 20.48 50.97
N ASN A 107 1.85 20.63 51.73
CA ASN A 107 1.79 21.51 52.90
C ASN A 107 2.45 20.88 54.15
N ASP A 108 2.84 19.61 54.10
CA ASP A 108 3.68 19.00 55.14
C ASP A 108 5.13 19.48 54.97
N SER A 109 5.68 20.15 55.99
CA SER A 109 7.06 20.67 55.99
C SER A 109 8.12 19.57 55.84
N ARG A 110 7.75 18.31 56.03
CA ARG A 110 8.58 17.11 55.80
C ARG A 110 8.50 16.59 54.37
N VAL A 111 7.86 17.31 53.45
CA VAL A 111 7.80 16.98 52.02
C VAL A 111 8.47 18.08 51.22
N LYS A 112 9.31 17.70 50.25
CA LYS A 112 9.86 18.61 49.23
C LYS A 112 9.42 18.17 47.84
N LEU A 113 9.06 19.16 47.02
CA LEU A 113 8.70 18.99 45.63
C LEU A 113 9.83 19.53 44.75
N TYR A 114 10.29 18.70 43.82
CA TYR A 114 11.24 19.07 42.78
C TYR A 114 10.59 18.85 41.43
N THR A 115 10.60 19.87 40.59
CA THR A 115 10.06 19.79 39.24
C THR A 115 11.12 20.30 38.28
N GLU A 116 11.46 19.47 37.30
CA GLU A 116 12.38 19.82 36.22
C GLU A 116 11.64 19.74 34.90
N ARG A 117 11.62 20.85 34.15
CA ARG A 117 11.06 20.93 32.80
C ARG A 117 11.83 21.99 32.02
N TYR A 118 12.52 21.55 30.98
CA TYR A 118 13.35 22.41 30.15
C TYR A 118 12.77 22.46 28.75
N LYS A 119 12.35 23.64 28.29
CA LYS A 119 11.82 23.82 26.94
C LYS A 119 12.93 23.51 25.93
N GLY A 120 12.63 22.63 24.98
CA GLY A 120 13.60 22.22 23.98
C GLY A 120 14.64 21.22 24.50
N PHE A 121 14.34 20.49 25.56
CA PHE A 121 15.18 19.41 26.07
C PHE A 121 14.35 18.17 26.40
N HIS A 122 15.01 17.02 26.37
CA HIS A 122 14.45 15.73 26.76
C HIS A 122 15.38 14.99 27.71
N LEU A 123 14.81 14.20 28.62
CA LEU A 123 15.59 13.40 29.56
C LEU A 123 16.31 12.27 28.80
N SER A 124 17.63 12.21 28.91
CA SER A 124 18.45 11.16 28.30
C SER A 124 18.70 10.02 29.28
N TYR A 125 19.34 10.31 30.41
CA TYR A 125 19.66 9.30 31.42
C TYR A 125 19.54 9.87 32.83
N ILE A 126 19.69 9.00 33.81
CA ILE A 126 19.65 9.34 35.23
C ILE A 126 20.93 8.88 35.92
N SER A 127 21.26 9.54 37.02
CA SER A 127 22.21 9.03 38.01
C SER A 127 21.60 9.16 39.39
N GLY A 128 21.62 8.11 40.18
CA GLY A 128 21.05 8.10 41.53
C GLY A 128 22.09 7.94 42.63
N PHE A 129 21.75 8.46 43.82
CA PHE A 129 22.51 8.25 45.05
C PHE A 129 21.64 7.56 46.10
N LYS A 130 22.28 6.66 46.86
CA LYS A 130 21.65 5.95 47.97
C LYS A 130 22.33 6.27 49.29
N ARG A 131 21.53 6.38 50.36
CA ARG A 131 21.98 6.40 51.75
C ARG A 131 21.12 5.45 52.54
N ASP A 132 21.74 4.69 53.44
CA ASP A 132 21.10 3.64 54.22
C ASP A 132 20.18 2.76 53.36
N GLU A 133 20.65 2.46 52.15
CA GLU A 133 20.03 1.55 51.19
C GLU A 133 18.73 2.03 50.53
N LEU A 134 18.27 3.24 50.83
CA LEU A 134 17.12 3.87 50.18
C LEU A 134 17.56 4.79 49.03
N LEU A 135 16.68 4.95 48.03
CA LEU A 135 16.87 5.91 46.95
C LEU A 135 16.64 7.33 47.48
N THR A 136 17.73 8.02 47.79
CA THR A 136 17.71 9.32 48.47
C THR A 136 17.89 10.51 47.54
N GLY A 137 18.43 10.29 46.34
CA GLY A 137 18.59 11.32 45.33
C GLY A 137 18.64 10.74 43.93
N ILE A 138 18.09 11.48 42.97
CA ILE A 138 18.21 11.22 41.53
C ILE A 138 18.60 12.55 40.90
N GLN A 139 19.54 12.49 39.97
CA GLN A 139 19.89 13.56 39.06
C GLN A 139 19.43 13.16 37.66
N PHE A 140 18.79 14.11 36.98
CA PHE A 140 18.25 13.97 35.63
C PHE A 140 19.18 14.66 34.64
N HIS A 141 19.60 13.95 33.60
CA HIS A 141 20.51 14.47 32.58
C HIS A 141 19.75 14.74 31.29
N TRP A 142 19.63 16.02 30.94
CA TRP A 142 18.81 16.52 29.84
C TRP A 142 19.66 16.82 28.60
N ILE A 143 19.12 16.52 27.42
CA ILE A 143 19.74 16.80 26.11
C ILE A 143 18.83 17.67 25.24
N THR A 144 19.41 18.50 24.37
CA THR A 144 18.65 19.44 23.53
C THR A 144 17.76 18.69 22.52
N SER A 145 16.58 19.24 22.22
CA SER A 145 15.65 18.74 21.20
C SER A 145 16.03 19.19 19.78
N ASP A 146 16.77 20.29 19.68
CA ASP A 146 17.23 20.85 18.42
C ASP A 146 18.53 20.12 18.05
N VAL A 147 18.37 19.10 17.21
CA VAL A 147 19.43 18.18 16.79
C VAL A 147 19.33 17.95 15.29
N GLN A 148 20.44 18.18 14.58
CA GLN A 148 20.57 17.75 13.20
C GLN A 148 21.18 16.36 13.16
N TYR A 149 20.57 15.47 12.39
CA TYR A 149 21.06 14.12 12.18
C TYR A 149 21.61 13.99 10.78
N VAL A 150 22.84 13.49 10.67
CA VAL A 150 23.52 13.23 9.39
C VAL A 150 24.00 11.79 9.39
N SER A 151 23.50 11.00 8.45
CA SER A 151 23.82 9.59 8.25
C SER A 151 24.75 9.47 7.03
N THR A 152 25.94 8.94 7.25
CA THR A 152 27.02 8.85 6.25
C THR A 152 27.63 7.45 6.22
N GLN A 153 28.37 7.13 5.16
CA GLN A 153 29.08 5.85 5.04
C GLN A 153 28.15 4.64 5.19
N ILE A 154 26.98 4.71 4.56
CA ILE A 154 25.99 3.63 4.64
C ILE A 154 26.50 2.40 3.89
N LYS A 155 26.60 1.28 4.60
CA LYS A 155 27.05 0.00 4.07
C LYS A 155 25.91 -1.00 4.10
N TYR A 156 25.42 -1.37 2.93
CA TYR A 156 24.37 -2.38 2.75
C TYR A 156 24.95 -3.80 2.78
N GLN A 157 24.29 -4.69 3.51
CA GLN A 157 24.62 -6.12 3.59
C GLN A 157 23.78 -6.87 2.54
N LEU A 158 24.22 -6.82 1.28
CA LEU A 158 23.44 -7.33 0.14
C LEU A 158 23.28 -8.86 0.16
N ASP A 159 24.21 -9.56 0.78
CA ASP A 159 24.17 -11.01 1.02
C ASP A 159 23.07 -11.43 2.02
N HIS A 160 22.62 -10.49 2.86
CA HIS A 160 21.51 -10.66 3.79
C HIS A 160 20.22 -9.96 3.32
N ALA A 161 20.19 -9.53 2.05
CA ALA A 161 19.00 -8.90 1.49
C ALA A 161 17.89 -9.93 1.26
N ILE A 162 16.66 -9.55 1.64
CA ILE A 162 15.46 -10.32 1.36
C ILE A 162 14.75 -9.58 0.23
N ALA A 163 14.67 -10.21 -0.95
CA ALA A 163 13.93 -9.68 -2.09
C ALA A 163 12.79 -10.63 -2.44
N SER A 164 11.61 -10.07 -2.71
CA SER A 164 10.49 -10.82 -3.23
C SER A 164 9.97 -10.17 -4.50
N ALA A 165 9.76 -10.97 -5.53
CA ALA A 165 9.01 -10.53 -6.69
C ALA A 165 7.53 -10.40 -6.30
N GLY A 166 6.88 -9.31 -6.69
CA GLY A 166 5.44 -9.21 -6.58
C GLY A 166 4.80 -10.34 -7.39
N LEU A 167 3.98 -11.14 -6.72
CA LEU A 167 3.21 -12.20 -7.38
C LEU A 167 2.10 -11.61 -8.27
N GLN A 168 1.81 -10.32 -8.11
CA GLN A 168 0.79 -9.58 -8.83
C GLN A 168 1.40 -8.41 -9.60
N PRO A 169 0.89 -8.11 -10.82
CA PRO A 169 1.21 -6.88 -11.52
C PRO A 169 0.89 -5.65 -10.68
N GLN A 170 1.76 -4.64 -10.71
CA GLN A 170 1.47 -3.34 -10.12
C GLN A 170 0.65 -2.46 -11.07
N SER A 171 0.87 -2.60 -12.37
CA SER A 171 0.05 -1.95 -13.38
C SER A 171 0.00 -2.75 -14.68
N ILE A 172 -1.12 -2.63 -15.38
CA ILE A 172 -1.37 -3.26 -16.67
C ILE A 172 -1.90 -2.18 -17.61
N ILE A 173 -1.35 -2.08 -18.80
CA ILE A 173 -1.87 -1.21 -19.86
C ILE A 173 -2.03 -2.00 -21.15
N ARG A 174 -3.09 -1.72 -21.89
CA ARG A 174 -3.38 -2.32 -23.19
C ARG A 174 -3.43 -1.24 -24.25
N HIS A 175 -2.94 -1.57 -25.44
CA HIS A 175 -2.98 -0.69 -26.59
C HIS A 175 -3.14 -1.50 -27.87
N ASP A 176 -4.06 -1.08 -28.72
CA ASP A 176 -4.29 -1.72 -30.01
C ASP A 176 -3.37 -1.13 -31.06
N VAL A 177 -2.70 -2.03 -31.77
CA VAL A 177 -1.81 -1.74 -32.88
C VAL A 177 -2.51 -2.17 -34.16
N THR A 178 -2.87 -1.22 -35.01
CA THR A 178 -3.71 -1.46 -36.19
C THR A 178 -2.93 -1.32 -37.49
N ASN A 179 -3.18 -2.23 -38.45
CA ASN A 179 -2.75 -2.11 -39.83
C ASN A 179 -3.96 -2.05 -40.77
N CYS A 180 -4.22 -0.85 -41.29
CA CYS A 180 -5.31 -0.59 -42.25
C CYS A 180 -4.91 -0.83 -43.71
N ALA A 181 -3.65 -1.16 -44.00
CA ALA A 181 -3.19 -1.41 -45.36
C ALA A 181 -3.56 -2.83 -45.84
N ASP A 182 -3.51 -3.03 -47.15
CA ASP A 182 -3.69 -4.34 -47.80
C ASP A 182 -2.42 -5.20 -47.80
N VAL A 183 -1.35 -4.71 -47.19
CA VAL A 183 -0.06 -5.39 -47.03
C VAL A 183 0.35 -5.41 -45.56
N GLN A 184 1.17 -6.38 -45.16
CA GLN A 184 1.71 -6.45 -43.79
C GLN A 184 2.57 -5.21 -43.51
N GLN A 185 2.44 -4.67 -42.30
CA GLN A 185 3.20 -3.49 -41.87
C GLN A 185 3.86 -3.75 -40.52
N GLU A 186 5.10 -3.29 -40.39
CA GLU A 186 5.74 -3.12 -39.08
C GLU A 186 5.17 -1.86 -38.45
N VAL A 187 4.56 -1.99 -37.28
CA VAL A 187 4.00 -0.86 -36.55
C VAL A 187 4.79 -0.69 -35.26
N SER A 188 5.22 0.55 -35.02
CA SER A 188 5.87 0.96 -33.78
C SER A 188 4.95 1.84 -32.95
N ALA A 189 4.82 1.53 -31.66
CA ALA A 189 4.07 2.32 -30.69
C ALA A 189 4.87 2.44 -29.38
N GLU A 190 4.59 3.45 -28.57
CA GLU A 190 5.16 3.57 -27.22
C GLU A 190 4.03 3.29 -26.21
N LEU A 191 4.24 2.31 -25.33
CA LEU A 191 3.41 2.07 -24.17
C LEU A 191 3.99 2.81 -22.98
N GLU A 192 3.13 3.54 -22.28
CA GLU A 192 3.47 4.24 -21.05
C GLU A 192 2.45 3.87 -19.96
N THR A 193 2.93 3.59 -18.75
CA THR A 193 2.07 3.49 -17.57
C THR A 193 2.81 3.98 -16.33
N LYS A 194 2.06 4.19 -15.26
CA LYS A 194 2.59 4.61 -13.96
C LYS A 194 2.79 3.39 -13.04
N ALA A 195 3.83 3.46 -12.23
CA ALA A 195 4.21 2.47 -11.25
C ALA A 195 4.61 3.17 -9.95
N PHE A 196 4.40 2.54 -8.80
CA PHE A 196 4.72 3.11 -7.51
C PHE A 196 5.99 2.48 -6.96
N THR A 197 6.97 3.32 -6.65
CA THR A 197 8.17 2.95 -5.91
C THR A 197 8.08 3.49 -4.50
N SER A 198 8.69 2.80 -3.55
CA SER A 198 8.75 3.29 -2.18
C SER A 198 10.10 3.03 -1.55
N LYS A 199 10.44 3.85 -0.56
CA LYS A 199 11.68 3.75 0.20
C LYS A 199 11.44 4.18 1.65
N SER A 200 12.02 3.43 2.58
CA SER A 200 12.06 3.77 4.00
C SER A 200 13.32 3.23 4.66
N TRP A 201 13.76 3.93 5.70
CA TRP A 201 14.91 3.55 6.50
C TRP A 201 14.49 3.42 7.95
N GLU A 202 14.58 2.20 8.46
CA GLU A 202 14.58 1.93 9.88
C GLU A 202 16.01 2.10 10.41
N ILE A 203 16.14 2.66 11.61
CA ILE A 203 17.43 2.80 12.28
C ILE A 203 17.28 2.37 13.74
N ASN A 204 18.27 1.64 14.24
CA ASN A 204 18.27 1.12 15.60
C ASN A 204 18.75 2.16 16.61
N VAL A 205 18.20 3.37 16.53
CA VAL A 205 18.34 4.39 17.55
C VAL A 205 16.95 4.91 17.91
N GLY A 206 16.76 5.36 19.15
CA GLY A 206 15.47 5.87 19.61
C GLY A 206 15.18 7.25 19.03
N LEU A 207 14.84 7.37 17.74
CA LEU A 207 14.47 8.67 17.14
C LEU A 207 12.96 8.89 17.18
N THR A 208 12.53 10.15 17.22
CA THR A 208 11.11 10.51 17.18
C THR A 208 10.65 10.44 15.73
N VAL A 209 9.51 9.82 15.46
CA VAL A 209 8.91 9.79 14.12
C VAL A 209 8.76 11.22 13.58
N GLY A 210 9.13 11.42 12.31
CA GLY A 210 9.15 12.73 11.65
C GLY A 210 10.44 13.53 11.81
N THR A 211 11.40 13.06 12.62
CA THR A 211 12.75 13.65 12.70
C THR A 211 13.41 13.62 11.33
N GLU A 212 13.91 14.76 10.87
CA GLU A 212 14.64 14.85 9.62
C GLU A 212 16.08 14.35 9.80
N ILE A 213 16.48 13.42 8.93
CA ILE A 213 17.83 12.88 8.85
C ILE A 213 18.35 13.17 7.44
N LYS A 214 19.56 13.73 7.35
CA LYS A 214 20.26 13.90 6.08
C LYS A 214 21.05 12.63 5.77
N PHE A 215 20.68 11.94 4.70
CA PHE A 215 21.34 10.74 4.22
C PHE A 215 22.31 11.08 3.08
N SER A 216 23.47 10.42 3.06
CA SER A 216 24.29 10.25 1.85
C SER A 216 24.42 8.76 1.57
N ALA A 217 23.63 8.26 0.63
CA ALA A 217 23.57 6.84 0.29
C ALA A 217 23.07 6.58 -1.13
N GLY A 218 23.50 5.46 -1.70
CA GLY A 218 22.82 4.86 -2.84
C GLY A 218 21.52 4.18 -2.42
N ILE A 219 20.60 3.97 -3.37
CA ILE A 219 19.31 3.32 -3.10
C ILE A 219 19.38 1.85 -3.56
N PRO A 220 19.15 0.87 -2.67
CA PRO A 220 19.08 -0.53 -3.07
C PRO A 220 17.90 -0.81 -4.00
N VAL A 221 18.17 -1.55 -5.07
CA VAL A 221 17.21 -1.95 -6.09
C VAL A 221 17.39 -3.40 -6.49
N ILE A 222 16.30 -4.03 -6.91
CA ILE A 222 16.32 -5.37 -7.49
C ILE A 222 16.65 -5.20 -8.97
N ALA A 223 17.81 -5.69 -9.38
CA ALA A 223 18.20 -5.84 -10.78
C ALA A 223 18.03 -7.31 -11.19
N THR A 224 18.16 -7.61 -12.49
CA THR A 224 17.99 -8.97 -13.02
C THR A 224 18.84 -9.97 -12.23
N ASN A 225 18.16 -10.84 -11.47
CA ASN A 225 18.70 -11.91 -10.61
C ASN A 225 19.55 -11.49 -9.39
N GLN A 226 19.69 -10.19 -9.07
CA GLN A 226 20.48 -9.75 -7.90
C GLN A 226 20.05 -8.39 -7.36
N VAL A 227 20.33 -8.16 -6.07
CA VAL A 227 20.21 -6.83 -5.46
C VAL A 227 21.45 -6.00 -5.79
N THR A 228 21.24 -4.77 -6.21
CA THR A 228 22.31 -3.79 -6.47
C THR A 228 22.00 -2.47 -5.78
N VAL A 229 22.99 -1.56 -5.70
CA VAL A 229 22.82 -0.23 -5.10
C VAL A 229 23.05 0.81 -6.20
N ARG A 230 22.09 1.74 -6.36
CA ARG A 230 22.22 2.88 -7.29
C ARG A 230 23.32 3.86 -6.84
N ALA A 231 23.70 4.78 -7.72
CA ALA A 231 24.67 5.83 -7.41
C ALA A 231 24.29 6.60 -6.13
N GLU A 232 25.31 6.94 -5.34
CA GLU A 232 25.13 7.67 -4.08
C GLU A 232 24.60 9.08 -4.33
N THR A 233 23.60 9.49 -3.55
CA THR A 233 23.07 10.86 -3.57
C THR A 233 22.79 11.33 -2.15
N SER A 234 22.84 12.64 -1.94
CA SER A 234 22.48 13.27 -0.67
C SER A 234 21.02 13.71 -0.67
N PHE A 235 20.26 13.31 0.34
CA PHE A 235 18.84 13.66 0.47
C PHE A 235 18.42 13.74 1.94
N SER A 236 17.37 14.49 2.22
CA SER A 236 16.70 14.49 3.52
C SER A 236 15.61 13.43 3.55
N TYR A 237 15.45 12.77 4.70
CA TYR A 237 14.41 11.77 4.94
C TYR A 237 13.77 11.97 6.31
N LYS A 238 12.45 11.80 6.40
CA LYS A 238 11.73 11.84 7.67
C LYS A 238 11.66 10.45 8.28
N TYR A 239 12.31 10.28 9.43
CA TYR A 239 12.35 9.02 10.13
C TYR A 239 10.95 8.46 10.43
N GLY A 240 10.77 7.16 10.20
CA GLY A 240 9.50 6.46 10.43
C GLY A 240 8.42 6.70 9.38
N GLN A 241 8.74 7.39 8.27
CA GLN A 241 7.81 7.60 7.16
C GLN A 241 8.21 6.80 5.92
N THR A 242 7.24 6.29 5.18
CA THR A 242 7.52 5.69 3.87
C THR A 242 7.34 6.75 2.80
N GLU A 243 8.40 7.04 2.04
CA GLU A 243 8.31 7.92 0.87
C GLU A 243 7.87 7.07 -0.33
N THR A 244 6.70 7.37 -0.87
CA THR A 244 6.17 6.76 -2.09
C THR A 244 6.28 7.74 -3.25
N LYS A 245 6.74 7.27 -4.41
CA LYS A 245 6.86 8.05 -5.63
C LYS A 245 6.27 7.30 -6.81
N GLU A 246 5.52 8.02 -7.62
CA GLU A 246 5.06 7.53 -8.93
C GLU A 246 6.20 7.67 -9.96
N GLU A 247 6.47 6.60 -10.67
CA GLU A 247 7.45 6.51 -11.76
C GLU A 247 6.74 6.10 -13.05
N THR A 248 7.10 6.75 -14.15
CA THR A 248 6.62 6.42 -15.48
C THR A 248 7.47 5.30 -16.07
N VAL A 249 6.84 4.18 -16.42
CA VAL A 249 7.47 3.05 -17.12
C VAL A 249 7.10 3.11 -18.60
N LYS A 250 8.12 3.16 -19.46
CA LYS A 250 7.97 3.21 -20.93
C LYS A 250 8.52 1.96 -21.61
N ARG A 251 7.82 1.47 -22.63
CA ARG A 251 8.27 0.40 -23.52
C ARG A 251 7.95 0.73 -24.97
N THR A 252 8.96 0.61 -25.82
CA THR A 252 8.77 0.70 -27.27
C THR A 252 8.32 -0.64 -27.82
N LEU A 253 7.19 -0.64 -28.52
CA LEU A 253 6.63 -1.76 -29.26
C LEU A 253 7.18 -1.78 -30.68
N LYS A 254 7.53 -2.97 -31.17
CA LYS A 254 7.75 -3.24 -32.59
C LYS A 254 7.12 -4.58 -32.92
N THR A 255 6.05 -4.57 -33.72
CA THR A 255 5.36 -5.79 -34.13
C THR A 255 4.91 -5.71 -35.59
N ASN A 256 4.84 -6.85 -36.26
CA ASN A 256 4.36 -6.95 -37.62
C ASN A 256 2.87 -7.32 -37.60
N VAL A 257 2.01 -6.41 -38.05
CA VAL A 257 0.55 -6.59 -38.06
C VAL A 257 0.09 -6.94 -39.47
N ALA A 258 -0.73 -7.97 -39.62
CA ALA A 258 -1.21 -8.44 -40.92
C ALA A 258 -2.08 -7.39 -41.62
N PRO A 259 -2.29 -7.48 -42.96
CA PRO A 259 -3.22 -6.60 -43.67
C PRO A 259 -4.60 -6.55 -43.01
N LYS A 260 -5.23 -5.37 -43.00
CA LYS A 260 -6.61 -5.15 -42.50
C LYS A 260 -6.88 -5.83 -41.15
N SER A 261 -5.96 -5.67 -40.21
CA SER A 261 -6.05 -6.33 -38.91
C SER A 261 -5.53 -5.45 -37.78
N TYR A 262 -5.79 -5.86 -36.55
CA TYR A 262 -5.22 -5.26 -35.35
C TYR A 262 -4.66 -6.32 -34.40
N GLN A 263 -3.80 -5.90 -33.50
CA GLN A 263 -3.21 -6.72 -32.45
C GLN A 263 -3.17 -5.92 -31.16
N THR A 264 -3.59 -6.49 -30.04
CA THR A 264 -3.52 -5.82 -28.74
C THR A 264 -2.18 -6.12 -28.07
N ALA A 265 -1.40 -5.08 -27.82
CA ALA A 265 -0.21 -5.14 -26.98
C ALA A 265 -0.61 -4.91 -25.50
N THR A 266 -0.20 -5.80 -24.62
CA THR A 266 -0.41 -5.70 -23.16
C THR A 266 0.93 -5.57 -22.47
N MET A 267 1.17 -4.43 -21.80
CA MET A 267 2.33 -4.27 -20.92
C MET A 267 1.91 -4.52 -19.47
N VAL A 268 2.65 -5.41 -18.82
CA VAL A 268 2.50 -5.76 -17.41
C VAL A 268 3.74 -5.28 -16.67
N VAL A 269 3.57 -4.39 -15.70
CA VAL A 269 4.65 -3.92 -14.82
C VAL A 269 4.61 -4.69 -13.51
N ILE A 270 5.72 -5.31 -13.14
CA ILE A 270 5.86 -6.07 -11.90
C ILE A 270 6.76 -5.27 -10.96
N ALA A 271 6.27 -5.01 -9.75
CA ALA A 271 7.06 -4.44 -8.67
C ALA A 271 7.43 -5.54 -7.67
N GLY A 272 8.60 -5.42 -7.06
CA GLY A 272 9.10 -6.31 -6.03
C GLY A 272 9.43 -5.53 -4.76
N THR A 273 9.36 -6.21 -3.63
CA THR A 273 9.78 -5.66 -2.34
C THR A 273 11.20 -6.08 -2.03
N ILE A 274 11.93 -5.22 -1.34
CA ILE A 274 13.28 -5.49 -0.89
C ILE A 274 13.48 -5.00 0.55
N GLU A 275 14.10 -5.83 1.37
CA GLU A 275 14.61 -5.47 2.68
C GLU A 275 16.12 -5.71 2.71
N VAL A 276 16.90 -4.69 3.09
CA VAL A 276 18.37 -4.76 3.12
C VAL A 276 18.88 -4.25 4.46
N PRO A 277 19.46 -5.11 5.30
CA PRO A 277 20.17 -4.66 6.49
C PRO A 277 21.34 -3.74 6.11
N TYR A 278 21.55 -2.70 6.91
CA TYR A 278 22.66 -1.78 6.69
C TYR A 278 23.30 -1.33 8.00
N THR A 279 24.51 -0.78 7.87
CA THR A 279 25.18 -0.04 8.96
C THR A 279 25.51 1.38 8.48
N THR A 280 25.52 2.34 9.40
CA THR A 280 25.83 3.75 9.10
C THR A 280 26.74 4.38 10.15
N HIS A 281 27.41 5.46 9.74
CA HIS A 281 28.04 6.43 10.62
C HIS A 281 27.06 7.59 10.86
N LEU A 282 26.49 7.64 12.05
CA LEU A 282 25.51 8.65 12.45
C LEU A 282 26.19 9.80 13.21
N LYS A 283 26.06 11.01 12.68
CA LYS A 283 26.50 12.26 13.30
C LYS A 283 25.30 13.05 13.79
N VAL A 284 25.40 13.55 15.00
CA VAL A 284 24.40 14.38 15.68
C VAL A 284 25.03 15.72 15.99
N VAL A 285 24.37 16.79 15.58
CA VAL A 285 24.79 18.16 15.88
C VAL A 285 23.71 18.80 16.74
N TYR A 286 24.03 19.09 18.00
CA TYR A 286 23.12 19.75 18.93
C TYR A 286 23.11 21.26 18.72
N ALA A 287 22.07 21.93 19.21
CA ALA A 287 21.93 23.39 19.11
C ALA A 287 23.06 24.18 19.79
N ASP A 288 23.71 23.61 20.81
CA ASP A 288 24.88 24.22 21.46
C ASP A 288 26.18 24.06 20.66
N GLY A 289 26.11 23.41 19.48
CA GLY A 289 27.25 23.11 18.61
C GLY A 289 28.00 21.83 18.99
N THR A 290 27.60 21.13 20.05
CA THR A 290 28.17 19.83 20.42
C THR A 290 27.94 18.83 19.28
N ILE A 291 28.94 18.01 19.00
CA ILE A 291 28.87 16.97 17.97
C ILE A 291 29.08 15.61 18.63
N VAL A 292 28.17 14.68 18.34
CA VAL A 292 28.29 13.28 18.75
C VAL A 292 28.26 12.40 17.51
N GLU A 293 29.20 11.46 17.43
CA GLU A 293 29.32 10.55 16.30
C GLU A 293 29.28 9.10 16.79
N GLN A 294 28.53 8.26 16.07
CA GLN A 294 28.39 6.85 16.35
C GLN A 294 28.58 6.03 15.07
N SER A 295 29.59 5.15 15.09
CA SER A 295 29.87 4.22 14.00
C SER A 295 29.09 2.92 14.16
N GLY A 296 28.76 2.27 13.03
CA GLY A 296 28.17 0.93 13.03
C GLY A 296 26.74 0.89 13.55
N VAL A 297 25.99 1.99 13.43
CA VAL A 297 24.57 2.01 13.76
C VAL A 297 23.81 1.17 12.75
N GLY A 298 23.12 0.13 13.22
CA GLY A 298 22.38 -0.79 12.37
C GLY A 298 21.00 -0.25 11.99
N GLY A 299 20.48 -0.76 10.88
CA GLY A 299 19.12 -0.47 10.44
C GLY A 299 18.69 -1.41 9.31
N VAL A 300 17.46 -1.26 8.86
CA VAL A 300 16.91 -2.00 7.72
C VAL A 300 16.36 -0.99 6.72
N TYR A 301 16.83 -1.06 5.49
CA TYR A 301 16.20 -0.37 4.37
C TYR A 301 15.07 -1.22 3.84
N LYS A 302 13.91 -0.63 3.60
CA LYS A 302 12.78 -1.29 2.93
C LYS A 302 12.39 -0.50 1.69
N GLY A 303 12.09 -1.19 0.60
CA GLY A 303 11.66 -0.52 -0.60
C GLY A 303 10.78 -1.37 -1.50
N VAL A 304 10.05 -0.69 -2.39
CA VAL A 304 9.33 -1.29 -3.51
C VAL A 304 9.92 -0.70 -4.79
N ASN A 305 10.34 -1.57 -5.71
CA ASN A 305 10.95 -1.18 -6.98
C ASN A 305 10.26 -1.91 -8.13
N VAL A 306 10.17 -1.28 -9.31
CA VAL A 306 9.83 -2.00 -10.54
C VAL A 306 10.97 -2.96 -10.89
N ILE A 307 10.65 -4.25 -10.98
CA ILE A 307 11.63 -5.32 -11.25
C ILE A 307 11.57 -5.84 -12.67
N ASP A 308 10.39 -5.78 -13.28
CA ASP A 308 10.19 -6.18 -14.66
C ASP A 308 9.05 -5.39 -15.30
N SER A 309 9.10 -5.27 -16.62
CA SER A 309 7.95 -4.85 -17.41
C SER A 309 7.94 -5.62 -18.73
N LYS A 310 6.96 -6.50 -18.86
CA LYS A 310 6.84 -7.43 -19.99
C LYS A 310 5.71 -6.99 -20.89
N VAL A 311 5.97 -7.00 -22.20
CA VAL A 311 4.95 -6.82 -23.22
C VAL A 311 4.58 -8.18 -23.81
N THR A 312 3.28 -8.45 -23.90
CA THR A 312 2.74 -9.58 -24.66
C THR A 312 1.79 -9.08 -25.72
N TYR A 313 1.59 -9.87 -26.78
CA TYR A 313 0.71 -9.52 -27.89
C TYR A 313 -0.39 -10.58 -28.01
N SER A 314 -1.62 -10.14 -28.29
CA SER A 314 -2.70 -11.04 -28.67
C SER A 314 -2.44 -11.66 -30.05
N PRO A 315 -3.19 -12.70 -30.45
CA PRO A 315 -3.33 -13.04 -31.86
C PRO A 315 -3.84 -11.83 -32.68
N THR A 316 -3.54 -11.83 -33.98
CA THR A 316 -3.99 -10.81 -34.91
C THR A 316 -5.46 -11.02 -35.27
N CYS A 317 -6.28 -9.97 -35.12
CA CYS A 317 -7.71 -10.00 -35.38
C CYS A 317 -8.05 -9.17 -36.63
N PRO A 318 -8.93 -9.65 -37.54
CA PRO A 318 -9.38 -8.85 -38.68
C PRO A 318 -10.09 -7.55 -38.25
N LEU A 319 -10.02 -6.52 -39.10
CA LEU A 319 -10.79 -5.28 -38.93
C LEU A 319 -12.23 -5.48 -39.45
N ASP A 320 -13.19 -5.58 -38.53
CA ASP A 320 -14.62 -5.69 -38.86
C ASP A 320 -15.23 -4.31 -39.17
N TRP A 321 -15.13 -3.86 -40.42
CA TRP A 321 -15.99 -2.79 -40.94
C TRP A 321 -16.80 -3.30 -42.12
N ALA A 322 -18.05 -3.70 -41.87
CA ALA A 322 -19.00 -4.07 -42.91
C ALA A 322 -19.77 -2.83 -43.41
N PHE A 323 -19.46 -2.37 -44.63
CA PHE A 323 -20.41 -1.63 -45.45
C PHE A 323 -20.68 -2.44 -46.72
N GLY A 324 -21.81 -3.14 -46.77
CA GLY A 324 -22.28 -3.81 -47.98
C GLY A 324 -23.39 -2.98 -48.63
N HIS A 325 -23.14 -2.44 -49.82
CA HIS A 325 -24.18 -1.91 -50.71
C HIS A 325 -24.47 -2.98 -51.77
N HIS A 326 -25.73 -3.31 -52.05
CA HIS A 326 -26.08 -3.94 -53.33
C HIS A 326 -27.43 -3.44 -53.87
N PRO A 327 -27.47 -2.86 -55.09
CA PRO A 327 -28.70 -2.57 -55.79
C PRO A 327 -29.24 -3.83 -56.48
N GLU A 328 -30.56 -4.01 -56.45
CA GLU A 328 -31.36 -4.92 -57.31
C GLU A 328 -31.33 -6.45 -57.01
N ARG A 329 -32.53 -6.96 -56.63
CA ARG A 329 -32.99 -8.28 -56.10
C ARG A 329 -32.68 -9.55 -56.96
N PRO A 330 -32.88 -10.84 -56.50
CA PRO A 330 -33.81 -11.33 -55.45
C PRO A 330 -33.35 -12.45 -54.48
N GLN A 331 -33.93 -12.40 -53.27
CA GLN A 331 -34.30 -13.50 -52.35
C GLN A 331 -33.74 -14.93 -52.60
N GLN A 332 -32.47 -15.17 -52.28
CA GLN A 332 -31.95 -16.55 -52.18
C GLN A 332 -31.72 -17.00 -50.73
N TYR A 333 -31.79 -16.06 -49.79
CA TYR A 333 -31.45 -16.24 -48.40
C TYR A 333 -32.46 -15.44 -47.54
N ALA A 334 -32.83 -16.00 -46.40
CA ALA A 334 -33.59 -15.36 -45.34
C ALA A 334 -32.93 -14.03 -44.94
N GLN A 335 -33.80 -13.05 -44.75
CA GLN A 335 -33.44 -11.74 -44.24
C GLN A 335 -33.73 -11.72 -42.74
N VAL A 336 -32.80 -11.18 -41.96
CA VAL A 336 -32.88 -11.11 -40.49
C VAL A 336 -32.50 -9.69 -40.03
N GLY A 337 -32.90 -9.33 -38.81
CA GLY A 337 -32.73 -7.97 -38.30
C GLY A 337 -33.62 -6.97 -39.03
N PHE A 338 -34.92 -7.28 -39.14
CA PHE A 338 -35.89 -6.48 -39.86
C PHE A 338 -36.36 -5.28 -39.01
N ASP A 339 -36.25 -4.05 -39.53
CA ASP A 339 -37.12 -2.97 -39.09
C ASP A 339 -38.44 -3.09 -39.84
N SER A 340 -39.56 -3.17 -39.14
CA SER A 340 -40.87 -3.55 -39.70
C SER A 340 -41.54 -2.47 -40.56
N GLY A 341 -40.80 -1.66 -41.32
CA GLY A 341 -41.38 -0.52 -42.05
C GLY A 341 -40.68 0.00 -43.31
N ASP A 342 -39.38 -0.24 -43.55
CA ASP A 342 -38.67 0.48 -44.63
C ASP A 342 -38.30 -0.35 -45.87
N GLY A 343 -38.29 -1.68 -45.78
CA GLY A 343 -37.97 -2.60 -46.86
C GLY A 343 -36.55 -2.45 -47.44
N LYS A 344 -35.64 -1.78 -46.73
CA LYS A 344 -34.30 -1.40 -47.21
C LYS A 344 -33.17 -1.87 -46.29
N ARG A 345 -33.39 -1.99 -44.98
CA ARG A 345 -32.37 -2.38 -44.01
C ARG A 345 -32.63 -3.80 -43.51
N PHE A 346 -31.74 -4.71 -43.89
CA PHE A 346 -31.76 -6.11 -43.44
C PHE A 346 -30.36 -6.68 -43.58
N TYR A 347 -30.06 -7.68 -42.76
CA TYR A 347 -28.94 -8.57 -43.01
C TYR A 347 -29.42 -9.80 -43.77
N VAL A 348 -28.66 -10.19 -44.79
CA VAL A 348 -28.91 -11.42 -45.53
C VAL A 348 -28.15 -12.53 -44.82
N LEU A 349 -28.87 -13.49 -44.26
CA LEU A 349 -28.26 -14.63 -43.58
C LEU A 349 -27.83 -15.66 -44.63
N PRO A 350 -26.55 -15.75 -45.03
CA PRO A 350 -26.15 -16.60 -46.16
C PRO A 350 -26.47 -18.07 -45.85
N LYS A 351 -26.68 -18.90 -46.88
CA LYS A 351 -27.01 -20.34 -46.78
C LYS A 351 -28.40 -20.67 -46.21
N SER A 352 -29.13 -19.69 -45.70
CA SER A 352 -30.53 -19.89 -45.33
C SER A 352 -31.39 -20.29 -46.54
N TYR A 353 -32.44 -21.10 -46.33
CA TYR A 353 -33.24 -21.72 -47.42
C TYR A 353 -32.44 -22.61 -48.40
N THR A 354 -31.23 -23.04 -48.05
CA THR A 354 -30.47 -24.06 -48.80
C THR A 354 -30.29 -25.32 -47.96
N SER A 355 -29.81 -26.41 -48.56
CA SER A 355 -29.41 -27.62 -47.82
C SER A 355 -28.27 -27.39 -46.82
N GLN A 356 -27.61 -26.23 -46.88
CA GLN A 356 -26.54 -25.83 -45.97
C GLN A 356 -27.05 -25.04 -44.75
N ILE A 357 -28.37 -24.92 -44.54
CA ILE A 357 -28.97 -24.22 -43.39
C ILE A 357 -28.42 -24.73 -42.04
N SER A 358 -28.08 -26.01 -41.93
CA SER A 358 -27.48 -26.58 -40.72
C SER A 358 -26.09 -26.03 -40.38
N SER A 359 -25.39 -25.43 -41.35
CA SER A 359 -24.07 -24.82 -41.14
C SER A 359 -24.12 -23.36 -40.68
N ILE A 360 -25.31 -22.75 -40.63
CA ILE A 360 -25.50 -21.34 -40.28
C ILE A 360 -25.18 -21.05 -38.82
N ILE A 361 -25.26 -22.08 -37.96
CA ILE A 361 -24.83 -22.05 -36.56
C ILE A 361 -23.32 -21.84 -36.41
N ASN A 362 -22.55 -22.03 -37.48
CA ASN A 362 -21.11 -21.82 -37.51
C ASN A 362 -20.73 -20.48 -38.14
N ASP A 363 -21.69 -19.76 -38.72
CA ASP A 363 -21.48 -18.44 -39.30
C ASP A 363 -21.80 -17.35 -38.25
N SER A 364 -21.20 -16.16 -38.39
CA SER A 364 -21.46 -15.00 -37.51
C SER A 364 -20.97 -13.70 -38.14
N ASN A 365 -21.61 -12.57 -37.83
CA ASN A 365 -21.10 -11.22 -38.17
C ASN A 365 -20.47 -10.50 -36.95
N VAL A 366 -20.43 -11.16 -35.80
CA VAL A 366 -19.79 -10.68 -34.56
C VAL A 366 -18.74 -11.68 -34.05
N ASN A 367 -18.33 -12.58 -34.94
CA ASN A 367 -17.30 -13.60 -34.70
C ASN A 367 -17.60 -14.52 -33.50
N VAL A 368 -18.89 -14.78 -33.23
CA VAL A 368 -19.38 -15.75 -32.26
C VAL A 368 -20.34 -16.70 -32.99
N PRO A 369 -19.96 -17.97 -33.25
CA PRO A 369 -20.76 -18.91 -34.04
C PRO A 369 -22.24 -18.92 -33.67
N GLY A 370 -23.11 -18.70 -34.65
CA GLY A 370 -24.56 -18.75 -34.49
C GLY A 370 -25.17 -17.48 -33.88
N GLN A 371 -24.35 -16.52 -33.46
CA GLN A 371 -24.82 -15.20 -33.03
C GLN A 371 -24.66 -14.19 -34.14
N PHE A 372 -25.70 -13.38 -34.29
CA PHE A 372 -25.70 -12.27 -35.21
C PHE A 372 -26.33 -11.05 -34.57
N ILE A 373 -25.69 -9.90 -34.72
CA ILE A 373 -26.19 -8.62 -34.20
C ILE A 373 -26.43 -7.69 -35.38
N PHE A 374 -27.60 -7.06 -35.40
CA PHE A 374 -28.00 -6.16 -36.47
C PHE A 374 -28.64 -4.90 -35.88
N ASP A 375 -28.38 -3.76 -36.52
CA ASP A 375 -29.04 -2.49 -36.23
C ASP A 375 -30.21 -2.30 -37.19
N THR A 376 -31.41 -2.08 -36.65
CA THR A 376 -32.64 -1.90 -37.44
C THR A 376 -32.96 -0.41 -37.70
N ALA A 377 -32.48 0.53 -36.89
CA ALA A 377 -33.05 1.88 -36.87
C ALA A 377 -32.14 2.99 -37.44
N GLY A 378 -30.83 2.77 -37.61
CA GLY A 378 -29.94 3.71 -38.30
C GLY A 378 -30.11 5.17 -37.85
N GLN A 379 -30.03 5.39 -36.54
CA GLN A 379 -29.60 6.57 -35.77
C GLN A 379 -30.01 6.29 -34.33
N ILE A 380 -29.04 6.02 -33.44
CA ILE A 380 -29.33 5.95 -32.00
C ILE A 380 -29.57 7.38 -31.53
N ALA A 381 -30.83 7.81 -31.53
CA ALA A 381 -31.23 9.06 -30.88
C ALA A 381 -31.28 8.89 -29.36
N ASN A 382 -31.53 7.67 -28.86
CA ASN A 382 -31.35 7.29 -27.45
C ASN A 382 -31.49 5.75 -27.31
N ALA A 383 -30.57 5.09 -26.62
CA ALA A 383 -30.80 3.73 -26.13
C ALA A 383 -31.49 3.84 -24.77
N ASP A 384 -32.79 4.16 -24.78
CA ASP A 384 -33.54 4.36 -23.54
C ASP A 384 -33.67 3.02 -22.78
N CYS A 385 -32.92 2.95 -21.68
CA CYS A 385 -33.24 2.33 -20.39
C CYS A 385 -34.30 1.21 -20.42
N ASN A 386 -33.87 -0.04 -20.57
CA ASN A 386 -34.79 -1.17 -20.44
C ASN A 386 -35.03 -1.51 -18.96
N THR A 387 -35.95 -0.80 -18.32
CA THR A 387 -36.28 -0.94 -16.88
C THR A 387 -36.95 -2.27 -16.50
N LYS A 388 -37.21 -3.16 -17.46
CA LYS A 388 -37.90 -4.44 -17.23
C LYS A 388 -37.01 -5.59 -16.75
N GLU A 389 -35.71 -5.58 -17.07
CA GLU A 389 -34.80 -6.70 -16.77
C GLU A 389 -33.76 -6.41 -15.68
N GLY A 390 -33.78 -5.21 -15.10
CA GLY A 390 -32.87 -4.83 -14.02
C GLY A 390 -31.47 -4.47 -14.53
N LEU A 391 -30.47 -4.59 -13.64
CA LEU A 391 -29.08 -4.28 -13.94
C LEU A 391 -28.45 -5.46 -14.69
N LEU A 392 -27.55 -5.19 -15.62
CA LEU A 392 -26.80 -6.21 -16.37
C LEU A 392 -25.32 -5.85 -16.42
N THR A 393 -24.45 -6.86 -16.54
CA THR A 393 -23.00 -6.68 -16.67
C THR A 393 -22.48 -7.27 -17.98
N THR A 394 -21.52 -6.59 -18.60
CA THR A 394 -20.75 -7.11 -19.73
C THR A 394 -19.25 -6.95 -19.46
N PRO A 395 -18.48 -8.05 -19.44
CA PRO A 395 -18.95 -9.44 -19.48
C PRO A 395 -19.77 -9.77 -18.22
N PHE A 396 -20.62 -10.81 -18.27
CA PHE A 396 -21.38 -11.30 -17.11
C PHE A 396 -20.57 -12.24 -16.20
N ARG A 397 -19.35 -12.59 -16.63
CA ARG A 397 -18.38 -13.41 -15.90
C ARG A 397 -16.95 -13.04 -16.26
N GLY A 398 -16.01 -13.34 -15.37
CA GLY A 398 -14.59 -13.04 -15.58
C GLY A 398 -13.71 -13.46 -14.42
N SER A 399 -12.48 -12.98 -14.38
CA SER A 399 -11.52 -13.38 -13.36
C SER A 399 -11.87 -12.78 -12.01
N ILE A 400 -11.50 -13.51 -10.94
CA ILE A 400 -11.32 -12.89 -9.62
C ILE A 400 -10.16 -11.88 -9.62
N PHE A 401 -9.27 -11.93 -10.61
CA PHE A 401 -8.24 -10.91 -10.79
C PHE A 401 -8.80 -9.64 -11.40
N ASP A 402 -8.25 -8.50 -10.99
CA ASP A 402 -8.67 -7.18 -11.40
C ASP A 402 -8.21 -6.79 -12.82
N GLY A 403 -8.59 -5.59 -13.26
CA GLY A 403 -7.94 -4.92 -14.38
C GLY A 403 -8.56 -5.13 -15.77
N TYR A 404 -9.81 -5.62 -15.84
CA TYR A 404 -10.62 -5.57 -17.06
C TYR A 404 -11.91 -4.77 -16.85
N ASP A 405 -12.43 -4.23 -17.93
CA ASP A 405 -13.65 -3.44 -17.90
C ASP A 405 -14.88 -4.33 -17.68
N VAL A 406 -15.71 -3.94 -16.71
CA VAL A 406 -17.07 -4.43 -16.56
C VAL A 406 -18.02 -3.26 -16.82
N ARG A 407 -18.84 -3.41 -17.84
CA ARG A 407 -19.88 -2.44 -18.21
C ARG A 407 -21.20 -2.81 -17.56
N VAL A 408 -21.73 -1.89 -16.76
CA VAL A 408 -23.01 -2.02 -16.07
C VAL A 408 -24.07 -1.26 -16.88
N HIS A 409 -25.16 -1.91 -17.26
CA HIS A 409 -26.24 -1.31 -18.07
C HIS A 409 -27.64 -1.70 -17.57
N GLY A 410 -28.69 -1.09 -18.14
CA GLY A 410 -30.09 -1.51 -17.97
C GLY A 410 -30.99 -0.56 -17.17
N VAL A 411 -30.46 0.19 -16.19
CA VAL A 411 -31.30 0.98 -15.25
C VAL A 411 -31.48 2.45 -15.62
N GLY A 412 -30.88 2.90 -16.71
CA GLY A 412 -30.99 4.29 -17.15
C GLY A 412 -30.27 5.27 -16.23
N PHE A 413 -28.99 5.49 -16.53
CA PHE A 413 -28.14 6.36 -15.72
C PHE A 413 -28.42 7.83 -16.06
N THR A 414 -29.26 8.49 -15.25
CA THR A 414 -29.67 9.88 -15.45
C THR A 414 -28.80 10.89 -14.70
N GLU A 415 -27.93 10.40 -13.82
CA GLU A 415 -27.01 11.20 -13.02
C GLU A 415 -25.57 11.07 -13.54
N THR A 416 -24.71 12.04 -13.21
CA THR A 416 -23.29 12.02 -13.60
C THR A 416 -22.42 11.15 -12.67
N THR A 417 -22.97 10.71 -11.54
CA THR A 417 -22.25 9.96 -10.53
C THR A 417 -23.09 8.79 -10.05
N TYR A 418 -22.52 7.59 -10.14
CA TYR A 418 -23.09 6.37 -9.57
C TYR A 418 -22.01 5.63 -8.80
N LYS A 419 -22.41 4.98 -7.71
CA LYS A 419 -21.55 4.09 -6.95
C LYS A 419 -21.85 2.65 -7.33
N VAL A 420 -20.86 1.94 -7.86
CA VAL A 420 -20.97 0.51 -8.17
C VAL A 420 -20.24 -0.31 -7.10
N MET A 421 -20.88 -1.36 -6.62
CA MET A 421 -20.31 -2.30 -5.67
C MET A 421 -20.37 -3.72 -6.21
N ILE A 422 -19.31 -4.50 -5.97
CA ILE A 422 -19.25 -5.94 -6.23
C ILE A 422 -18.79 -6.62 -4.93
N GLU A 423 -19.51 -7.63 -4.46
CA GLU A 423 -19.18 -8.34 -3.20
C GLU A 423 -19.04 -7.38 -1.98
N GLU A 424 -19.86 -6.32 -1.93
CA GLU A 424 -19.79 -5.23 -0.92
C GLU A 424 -18.52 -4.36 -0.97
N GLN A 425 -17.62 -4.59 -1.93
CA GLN A 425 -16.50 -3.70 -2.23
C GLN A 425 -16.94 -2.59 -3.19
N THR A 426 -16.59 -1.34 -2.85
CA THR A 426 -16.82 -0.19 -3.75
C THR A 426 -15.76 -0.18 -4.84
N ILE A 427 -16.17 0.03 -6.09
CA ILE A 427 -15.25 0.25 -7.20
C ILE A 427 -14.91 1.73 -7.27
N ASP A 428 -13.63 2.06 -7.10
CA ASP A 428 -13.14 3.46 -7.06
C ASP A 428 -13.09 4.12 -8.45
N PHE A 429 -12.98 3.32 -9.52
CA PHE A 429 -12.84 3.79 -10.91
C PHE A 429 -14.03 3.35 -11.75
N CYS A 430 -15.07 4.18 -11.78
CA CYS A 430 -16.22 4.01 -12.65
C CYS A 430 -16.50 5.29 -13.43
N GLU A 431 -16.64 5.18 -14.75
CA GLU A 431 -17.00 6.27 -15.64
C GLU A 431 -18.44 6.07 -16.13
N VAL A 432 -19.28 7.06 -15.86
CA VAL A 432 -20.69 7.04 -16.28
C VAL A 432 -20.79 7.57 -17.71
N ALA A 433 -21.21 6.71 -18.64
CA ALA A 433 -21.70 7.11 -19.95
C ALA A 433 -23.23 7.22 -19.92
N SER A 434 -23.82 7.78 -20.98
CA SER A 434 -25.27 8.03 -21.04
C SER A 434 -26.14 6.78 -20.83
N VAL A 435 -25.64 5.60 -21.20
CA VAL A 435 -26.43 4.35 -21.24
C VAL A 435 -25.78 3.18 -20.48
N TYR A 436 -24.55 3.33 -20.00
CA TYR A 436 -23.83 2.35 -19.18
C TYR A 436 -22.80 3.02 -18.27
N ILE A 437 -22.40 2.32 -17.20
CA ILE A 437 -21.25 2.68 -16.37
C ILE A 437 -20.11 1.71 -16.73
N THR A 438 -18.93 2.22 -17.06
CA THR A 438 -17.73 1.39 -17.22
C THR A 438 -16.97 1.41 -15.91
N CYS A 439 -16.75 0.24 -15.32
CA CYS A 439 -16.00 0.09 -14.08
C CYS A 439 -14.82 -0.83 -14.31
N ILE A 440 -13.68 -0.53 -13.70
CA ILE A 440 -12.55 -1.47 -13.66
C ILE A 440 -12.87 -2.53 -12.61
N MET A 441 -12.88 -3.81 -13.00
CA MET A 441 -13.16 -4.91 -12.09
C MET A 441 -12.16 -4.90 -10.92
N PRO A 442 -12.62 -4.90 -9.65
CA PRO A 442 -11.75 -5.06 -8.50
C PRO A 442 -11.34 -6.52 -8.32
N MET A 443 -10.28 -6.76 -7.56
CA MET A 443 -9.87 -8.12 -7.20
C MET A 443 -10.89 -8.68 -6.20
N LEU A 444 -11.45 -9.84 -6.51
CA LEU A 444 -12.40 -10.54 -5.65
C LEU A 444 -11.69 -11.58 -4.79
N LEU A 445 -12.12 -11.70 -3.53
CA LEU A 445 -11.53 -12.64 -2.58
C LEU A 445 -11.95 -14.08 -2.88
N ASN A 446 -13.15 -14.26 -3.45
CA ASN A 446 -13.73 -15.55 -3.71
C ASN A 446 -14.20 -15.66 -5.17
N ALA A 447 -14.04 -16.87 -5.74
CA ALA A 447 -14.70 -17.23 -6.99
C ALA A 447 -16.16 -17.61 -6.75
N GLY A 448 -16.99 -17.52 -7.78
CA GLY A 448 -18.41 -17.83 -7.73
C GLY A 448 -19.30 -16.63 -8.12
N LYS A 449 -20.58 -16.70 -7.75
CA LYS A 449 -21.56 -15.67 -8.04
C LYS A 449 -21.41 -14.48 -7.09
N ASN A 450 -21.08 -13.32 -7.63
CA ASN A 450 -20.96 -12.07 -6.89
C ASN A 450 -22.08 -11.13 -7.27
N THR A 451 -22.68 -10.52 -6.26
CA THR A 451 -23.74 -9.52 -6.47
C THR A 451 -23.11 -8.19 -6.88
N VAL A 452 -23.59 -7.63 -7.98
CA VAL A 452 -23.24 -6.28 -8.45
C VAL A 452 -24.42 -5.35 -8.14
N LYS A 453 -24.15 -4.24 -7.46
CA LYS A 453 -25.17 -3.24 -7.08
C LYS A 453 -24.75 -1.86 -7.59
N ALA A 454 -25.68 -1.12 -8.16
CA ALA A 454 -25.48 0.29 -8.51
C ALA A 454 -26.35 1.18 -7.62
N PHE A 455 -25.78 2.27 -7.09
CA PHE A 455 -26.46 3.26 -6.25
C PHE A 455 -26.34 4.65 -6.87
N ASP A 456 -27.42 5.42 -6.77
CA ASP A 456 -27.45 6.83 -7.19
C ASP A 456 -26.71 7.74 -6.19
N SER A 457 -26.64 9.04 -6.49
CA SER A 457 -26.00 10.04 -5.64
C SER A 457 -26.59 10.16 -4.22
N ASN A 458 -27.82 9.71 -4.00
CA ASN A 458 -28.47 9.68 -2.69
C ASN A 458 -28.29 8.34 -1.95
N SER A 459 -27.40 7.47 -2.44
CA SER A 459 -27.20 6.11 -1.92
C SER A 459 -28.45 5.21 -2.01
N LYS A 460 -29.39 5.51 -2.90
CA LYS A 460 -30.53 4.64 -3.17
C LYS A 460 -30.15 3.62 -4.24
N LEU A 461 -30.53 2.36 -4.01
CA LEU A 461 -30.25 1.25 -4.92
C LEU A 461 -30.97 1.46 -6.26
N SER A 462 -30.21 1.61 -7.34
CA SER A 462 -30.70 1.75 -8.71
C SER A 462 -30.96 0.40 -9.38
N GLY A 463 -30.18 -0.64 -9.01
CA GLY A 463 -30.38 -2.00 -9.51
C GLY A 463 -29.36 -3.00 -8.98
N THR A 464 -29.62 -4.28 -9.22
CA THR A 464 -28.74 -5.39 -8.84
C THR A 464 -28.62 -6.43 -9.95
N THR A 465 -27.48 -7.10 -10.06
CA THR A 465 -27.25 -8.24 -10.96
C THR A 465 -26.22 -9.21 -10.39
N GLU A 466 -25.95 -10.31 -11.10
CA GLU A 466 -24.93 -11.29 -10.75
C GLU A 466 -23.74 -11.20 -11.72
N PHE A 467 -22.53 -11.34 -11.18
CA PHE A 467 -21.29 -11.47 -11.92
C PHE A 467 -20.58 -12.75 -11.48
N ILE A 468 -20.26 -13.65 -12.41
CA ILE A 468 -19.58 -14.92 -12.07
C ILE A 468 -18.07 -14.73 -12.15
N SER A 469 -17.40 -14.87 -11.02
CA SER A 469 -15.94 -14.79 -10.92
C SER A 469 -15.29 -16.17 -10.90
N LEU A 470 -14.12 -16.29 -11.53
CA LEU A 470 -13.42 -17.58 -11.75
C LEU A 470 -11.96 -17.50 -11.27
N LYS A 471 -11.44 -18.59 -10.67
CA LYS A 471 -10.03 -18.65 -10.21
C LYS A 471 -9.04 -18.85 -11.38
N PRO A 472 -7.76 -18.44 -11.27
CA PRO A 472 -6.67 -18.72 -12.22
C PRO A 472 -6.58 -20.17 -12.72
N GLU A 473 -6.72 -21.13 -11.79
CA GLU A 473 -6.62 -22.56 -12.08
C GLU A 473 -7.78 -23.04 -12.96
N GLU A 474 -8.93 -22.37 -12.85
CA GLU A 474 -10.11 -22.54 -13.70
C GLU A 474 -9.97 -21.74 -15.02
N TYR A 475 -9.10 -20.73 -15.05
CA TYR A 475 -8.98 -19.73 -16.12
C TYR A 475 -8.28 -20.23 -17.40
N LEU A 476 -7.36 -21.20 -17.28
CA LEU A 476 -6.67 -21.80 -18.43
C LEU A 476 -7.58 -22.73 -19.24
N GLU A 477 -8.49 -23.44 -18.57
CA GLU A 477 -9.51 -24.24 -19.27
C GLU A 477 -10.72 -23.39 -19.68
N LEU A 478 -11.17 -22.39 -18.91
CA LEU A 478 -12.39 -21.63 -19.24
C LEU A 478 -12.28 -20.62 -20.38
N ILE A 479 -11.08 -20.14 -20.73
CA ILE A 479 -10.88 -19.39 -21.98
C ILE A 479 -11.01 -20.33 -23.20
N LEU A 480 -10.64 -21.62 -23.05
CA LEU A 480 -10.81 -22.64 -24.08
C LEU A 480 -12.21 -23.29 -24.06
N VAL A 481 -12.90 -23.30 -22.92
CA VAL A 481 -14.22 -23.91 -22.74
C VAL A 481 -15.36 -22.94 -23.10
N ASN A 482 -15.16 -21.62 -23.02
CA ASN A 482 -16.08 -20.66 -23.66
C ASN A 482 -16.09 -20.77 -25.19
N SER A 483 -15.09 -21.44 -25.78
CA SER A 483 -15.08 -21.83 -27.19
C SER A 483 -15.47 -23.30 -27.45
N ALA A 484 -15.72 -24.13 -26.42
CA ALA A 484 -15.94 -25.57 -26.58
C ALA A 484 -17.19 -26.17 -25.89
N GLU A 485 -17.90 -25.44 -25.00
CA GLU A 485 -19.09 -25.96 -24.28
C GLU A 485 -20.44 -25.34 -24.70
N LEU A 486 -20.60 -24.99 -25.98
CA LEU A 486 -21.94 -24.87 -26.59
C LEU A 486 -22.47 -26.22 -27.13
N ASP A 487 -21.73 -27.31 -26.90
CA ASP A 487 -21.91 -28.60 -27.57
C ASP A 487 -22.29 -29.78 -26.64
N LYS A 488 -23.15 -29.56 -25.63
CA LYS A 488 -23.87 -30.68 -24.98
C LYS A 488 -25.36 -30.40 -24.74
N PRO A 489 -26.24 -31.39 -24.97
CA PRO A 489 -27.68 -31.22 -24.81
C PRO A 489 -28.07 -31.16 -23.33
N ILE A 490 -28.98 -30.24 -23.00
CA ILE A 490 -29.75 -30.28 -21.75
C ILE A 490 -30.76 -31.43 -21.90
N ASP A 491 -30.53 -32.54 -21.20
CA ASP A 491 -31.55 -33.58 -21.05
C ASP A 491 -32.71 -33.05 -20.18
N ARG A 492 -33.91 -33.50 -20.56
CA ARG A 492 -35.25 -33.01 -20.19
C ARG A 492 -35.52 -32.66 -18.72
#